data_AF-A0A804NIU6-F1
#
_entry.id   AF-A0A804NIU6-F1
#
_cell.length_a   1.000
_cell.length_b   1.000
_cell.length_c   1.000
_cell.angle_alpha   90.00
_cell.angle_beta   90.00
_cell.angle_gamma   90.00
#
_symmetry.space_group_name_H-M   'P 1'
#
loop_
_entity.id
_entity.type
_entity.pdbx_description
1 polymer ?
#
loop_
_entity_poly.entity_id
_entity_poly.type
_entity_poly.pdbx_seq_one_letter_code
_entity_poly.pdbx_strand_id
1 'polypeptide(L)'
;MLVFLLRRTWWAEASLPSSGASSQTALDGSLSSRFRYCPCTVVFSALFGLSTTYWMAIATRLVLGALNGLLAPIKAYCVEVCQTQHQALGLSLVNTAWALGLIVGPALGGYLSQPAEKYPHVFSKDSVFGRFPYLLPCLSVSAFATLVLISCEWLPETIHKHKVPEMDTKAFKALSSKEGYCDPPRKKKSLLQNRPWISTLLPYCFFSLHDTAYSEILSLWAVSDRKYGGLSFSTEDTGQVLAMAGASLLVYQLVIYRWVHRILGTVNSARIASAVSILVLATYPFMTYLSGVKLSLALCSAAMMRSALAITVTTGISLLQNNAVCQEQRGTANGISTTAMSFFKSIAPVGAGALFSWAQKRQDVAFLPGDQVVFMVLNLVQLLGLISTFEPFLVLPALPE
;
A
#
# COMPACT_ATOMS: atom_id res chain seq x y z
N MET A 1 -9.46 -11.38 -11.37
CA MET A 1 -8.74 -12.56 -10.84
C MET A 1 -9.36 -13.08 -9.53
N LEU A 2 -9.58 -12.25 -8.51
CA LEU A 2 -10.29 -12.63 -7.27
C LEU A 2 -11.69 -13.23 -7.54
N VAL A 3 -12.47 -12.58 -8.41
CA VAL A 3 -13.82 -12.99 -8.80
C VAL A 3 -13.85 -14.33 -9.55
N PHE A 4 -12.84 -14.59 -10.39
CA PHE A 4 -12.75 -15.83 -11.18
C PHE A 4 -12.30 -17.03 -10.34
N LEU A 5 -11.45 -16.82 -9.33
CA LEU A 5 -11.01 -17.88 -8.42
C LEU A 5 -12.11 -18.30 -7.44
N LEU A 6 -12.93 -17.36 -6.98
CA LEU A 6 -14.09 -17.64 -6.10
C LEU A 6 -15.22 -18.40 -6.82
N ARG A 7 -15.32 -18.31 -8.15
CA ARG A 7 -16.32 -19.03 -8.94
C ARG A 7 -16.05 -20.54 -9.02
N ARG A 8 -14.79 -20.98 -8.95
CA ARG A 8 -14.41 -22.40 -9.05
C ARG A 8 -14.74 -23.20 -7.80
N THR A 9 -14.81 -22.57 -6.63
CA THR A 9 -15.17 -23.22 -5.35
C THR A 9 -16.68 -23.28 -5.13
N TRP A 10 -17.47 -22.48 -5.85
CA TRP A 10 -18.92 -22.34 -5.65
C TRP A 10 -19.79 -23.33 -6.42
N TRP A 11 -19.27 -23.96 -7.48
CA TRP A 11 -20.07 -24.89 -8.31
C TRP A 11 -20.33 -26.26 -7.66
N ALA A 12 -19.80 -26.52 -6.47
CA ALA A 12 -19.97 -27.81 -5.79
C ALA A 12 -21.23 -27.89 -4.91
N GLU A 13 -21.78 -26.78 -4.41
CA GLU A 13 -22.78 -26.82 -3.32
C GLU A 13 -23.80 -25.68 -3.45
N ALA A 14 -24.84 -25.87 -4.26
CA ALA A 14 -26.00 -25.00 -4.24
C ALA A 14 -27.27 -25.79 -4.57
N SER A 15 -27.94 -26.32 -3.54
CA SER A 15 -29.35 -26.69 -3.61
C SER A 15 -30.04 -26.42 -2.27
N LEU A 16 -31.02 -25.50 -2.32
CA LEU A 16 -32.23 -25.32 -1.49
C LEU A 16 -32.39 -23.98 -0.72
N PRO A 17 -33.64 -23.48 -0.56
CA PRO A 17 -33.94 -22.04 -0.60
C PRO A 17 -34.64 -21.45 0.65
N SER A 18 -34.46 -20.12 0.79
CA SER A 18 -35.34 -19.03 1.28
C SER A 18 -36.32 -19.17 2.47
N SER A 19 -36.24 -18.22 3.41
CA SER A 19 -37.32 -17.37 4.00
C SER A 19 -36.70 -16.54 5.15
N GLY A 20 -37.09 -15.34 5.59
CA GLY A 20 -38.10 -14.33 5.28
C GLY A 20 -38.07 -13.26 6.40
N ALA A 21 -38.19 -11.98 6.03
CA ALA A 21 -38.65 -10.80 6.79
C ALA A 21 -37.90 -10.19 8.03
N SER A 22 -37.50 -8.93 7.81
CA SER A 22 -37.65 -7.69 8.63
C SER A 22 -36.97 -7.50 9.99
N SER A 23 -36.15 -6.43 10.09
CA SER A 23 -36.17 -5.40 11.15
C SER A 23 -35.23 -4.24 10.79
N GLN A 24 -35.81 -3.12 10.37
CA GLN A 24 -35.18 -1.79 10.26
C GLN A 24 -34.85 -1.26 11.66
N THR A 25 -33.56 -1.22 12.04
CA THR A 25 -32.95 -0.34 13.09
C THR A 25 -31.49 -0.74 13.39
N ALA A 26 -30.68 -0.86 12.34
CA ALA A 26 -29.22 -0.85 12.46
C ALA A 26 -28.70 0.15 11.42
N LEU A 27 -28.64 1.41 11.82
CA LEU A 27 -28.23 2.52 10.95
C LEU A 27 -26.89 2.22 10.25
N ASP A 28 -26.98 2.22 8.91
CA ASP A 28 -25.95 2.59 7.93
C ASP A 28 -24.69 1.72 7.75
N GLY A 29 -24.77 0.42 8.03
CA GLY A 29 -23.72 -0.56 7.69
C GLY A 29 -23.87 -1.28 6.34
N SER A 30 -25.00 -1.11 5.65
CA SER A 30 -25.45 -2.05 4.60
C SER A 30 -25.45 -1.42 3.20
N LEU A 31 -24.81 -2.10 2.23
CA LEU A 31 -24.83 -1.86 0.76
C LEU A 31 -24.30 -0.53 0.23
N SER A 32 -24.62 0.57 0.89
CA SER A 32 -24.34 1.95 0.51
C SER A 32 -22.85 2.29 0.49
N SER A 33 -22.03 1.56 1.23
CA SER A 33 -20.57 1.70 1.24
C SER A 33 -19.90 0.93 0.09
N ARG A 34 -20.47 -0.20 -0.36
CA ARG A 34 -19.92 -1.02 -1.46
C ARG A 34 -20.07 -0.34 -2.82
N PHE A 35 -21.20 0.34 -3.01
CA PHE A 35 -21.50 1.12 -4.21
C PHE A 35 -20.90 2.52 -4.21
N ARG A 36 -20.43 3.08 -3.09
CA ARG A 36 -19.99 4.50 -3.09
C ARG A 36 -18.61 4.70 -3.69
N TYR A 37 -17.68 3.78 -3.44
CA TYR A 37 -16.25 4.07 -3.67
C TYR A 37 -15.77 3.71 -5.09
N CYS A 38 -16.32 2.66 -5.71
CA CYS A 38 -15.98 2.28 -7.08
C CYS A 38 -16.41 3.34 -8.13
N PRO A 39 -17.65 3.88 -8.09
CA PRO A 39 -18.04 4.97 -9.01
C PRO A 39 -17.20 6.22 -8.80
N CYS A 40 -16.87 6.58 -7.56
CA CYS A 40 -15.99 7.72 -7.29
C CYS A 40 -14.62 7.53 -7.94
N THR A 41 -14.06 6.31 -7.89
CA THR A 41 -12.80 6.02 -8.59
C THR A 41 -12.95 6.22 -10.10
N VAL A 42 -14.00 5.67 -10.71
CA VAL A 42 -14.25 5.82 -12.16
C VAL A 42 -14.36 7.29 -12.56
N VAL A 43 -15.19 8.06 -11.85
CA VAL A 43 -15.50 9.45 -12.16
C VAL A 43 -14.31 10.37 -11.90
N PHE A 44 -13.72 10.33 -10.69
CA PHE A 44 -12.65 11.26 -10.34
C PHE A 44 -11.32 10.92 -11.05
N SER A 45 -11.06 9.66 -11.41
CA SER A 45 -9.92 9.32 -12.28
C SER A 45 -10.10 9.91 -13.68
N ALA A 46 -11.29 9.81 -14.28
CA ALA A 46 -11.57 10.40 -15.59
C ALA A 46 -11.50 11.94 -15.54
N LEU A 47 -12.07 12.57 -14.50
CA LEU A 47 -11.99 14.01 -14.28
C LEU A 47 -10.56 14.51 -14.11
N PHE A 48 -9.70 13.75 -13.44
CA PHE A 48 -8.28 14.08 -13.33
C PHE A 48 -7.59 14.09 -14.70
N GLY A 49 -7.89 13.11 -15.56
CA GLY A 49 -7.37 13.04 -16.93
C GLY A 49 -7.79 14.22 -17.83
N LEU A 50 -8.94 14.82 -17.55
CA LEU A 50 -9.47 16.02 -18.24
C LEU A 50 -9.06 17.34 -17.57
N SER A 51 -8.22 17.31 -16.53
CA SER A 51 -7.83 18.52 -15.83
C SER A 51 -6.98 19.45 -16.70
N THR A 52 -7.37 20.72 -16.77
CA THR A 52 -6.64 21.77 -17.50
C THR A 52 -5.85 22.70 -16.58
N THR A 53 -6.18 22.72 -15.29
CA THR A 53 -5.55 23.59 -14.30
C THR A 53 -4.97 22.77 -13.16
N TYR A 54 -3.87 23.27 -12.58
CA TYR A 54 -3.19 22.66 -11.44
C TYR A 54 -4.13 22.45 -10.24
N TRP A 55 -4.96 23.45 -9.92
CA TRP A 55 -5.92 23.38 -8.81
C TRP A 55 -7.02 22.33 -9.03
N MET A 56 -7.49 22.16 -10.27
CA MET A 56 -8.46 21.10 -10.59
C MET A 56 -7.85 19.71 -10.42
N ALA A 57 -6.59 19.51 -10.82
CA ALA A 57 -5.88 18.25 -10.64
C ALA A 57 -5.70 17.90 -9.16
N ILE A 58 -5.37 18.89 -8.32
CA ILE A 58 -5.28 18.70 -6.86
C ILE A 58 -6.64 18.38 -6.26
N ALA A 59 -7.68 19.16 -6.59
CA ALA A 59 -9.01 18.97 -6.03
C ALA A 59 -9.56 17.57 -6.35
N THR A 60 -9.44 17.12 -7.61
CA THR A 60 -9.87 15.79 -8.03
C THR A 60 -9.08 14.67 -7.33
N ARG A 61 -7.77 14.83 -7.14
CA ARG A 61 -6.92 13.89 -6.39
C ARG A 61 -7.28 13.85 -4.89
N LEU A 62 -7.56 14.99 -4.28
CA LEU A 62 -7.97 15.07 -2.88
C LEU A 62 -9.32 14.39 -2.64
N VAL A 63 -10.32 14.67 -3.50
CA VAL A 63 -11.64 14.04 -3.39
C VAL A 63 -11.54 12.54 -3.66
N LEU A 64 -10.77 12.12 -4.66
CA LEU A 64 -10.50 10.70 -4.91
C LEU A 64 -9.86 10.04 -3.68
N GLY A 65 -8.85 10.66 -3.08
CA GLY A 65 -8.18 10.13 -1.88
C GLY A 65 -9.08 10.06 -0.65
N ALA A 66 -9.86 11.11 -0.38
CA ALA A 66 -10.80 11.16 0.73
C ALA A 66 -11.90 10.09 0.63
N LEU A 67 -12.30 9.76 -0.61
CA LEU A 67 -13.29 8.74 -0.89
C LEU A 67 -12.69 7.34 -1.07
N ASN A 68 -11.36 7.15 -1.03
CA ASN A 68 -10.75 5.85 -1.31
C ASN A 68 -10.55 4.96 -0.06
N GLY A 69 -11.64 4.68 0.65
CA GLY A 69 -11.66 3.88 1.88
C GLY A 69 -11.81 2.36 1.69
N LEU A 70 -11.44 1.82 0.51
CA LEU A 70 -11.86 0.47 0.08
C LEU A 70 -11.15 -0.70 0.79
N LEU A 71 -9.94 -0.51 1.31
CA LEU A 71 -9.11 -1.62 1.80
C LEU A 71 -9.70 -2.33 3.03
N ALA A 72 -10.31 -1.59 3.97
CA ALA A 72 -10.87 -2.18 5.18
C ALA A 72 -12.17 -2.99 4.90
N PRO A 73 -13.15 -2.46 4.15
CA PRO A 73 -14.33 -3.23 3.76
C PRO A 73 -14.02 -4.47 2.93
N ILE A 74 -13.04 -4.42 2.01
CA ILE A 74 -12.66 -5.58 1.19
C ILE A 74 -12.12 -6.72 2.07
N LYS A 75 -11.28 -6.40 3.05
CA LYS A 75 -10.75 -7.40 3.99
C LYS A 75 -11.85 -8.00 4.87
N ALA A 76 -12.78 -7.18 5.37
CA ALA A 76 -13.91 -7.65 6.15
C ALA A 76 -14.83 -8.58 5.33
N TYR A 77 -15.20 -8.17 4.11
CA TYR A 77 -16.00 -8.99 3.21
C TYR A 77 -15.32 -10.33 2.89
N CYS A 78 -14.01 -10.32 2.66
CA CYS A 78 -13.27 -11.54 2.39
C CYS A 78 -13.34 -12.55 3.56
N VAL A 79 -13.26 -12.06 4.79
CA VAL A 79 -13.40 -12.89 6.01
C VAL A 79 -14.82 -13.43 6.17
N GLU A 80 -15.84 -12.64 5.82
CA GLU A 80 -17.25 -13.05 5.88
C GLU A 80 -17.62 -14.12 4.84
N VAL A 81 -17.07 -14.02 3.63
CA VAL A 81 -17.36 -14.98 2.55
C VAL A 81 -16.55 -16.27 2.68
N CYS A 82 -15.30 -16.17 3.15
CA CYS A 82 -14.44 -17.34 3.29
C CYS A 82 -14.85 -18.15 4.52
N GLN A 83 -15.00 -19.47 4.33
CA GLN A 83 -15.08 -20.41 5.46
C GLN A 83 -13.87 -20.21 6.39
N THR A 84 -14.05 -20.41 7.69
CA THR A 84 -13.02 -20.21 8.73
C THR A 84 -11.69 -20.86 8.40
N GLN A 85 -11.70 -22.05 7.80
CA GLN A 85 -10.51 -22.77 7.33
C GLN A 85 -9.75 -22.10 6.15
N HIS A 86 -10.40 -21.25 5.37
CA HIS A 86 -9.83 -20.61 4.16
C HIS A 86 -9.71 -19.08 4.28
N GLN A 87 -10.04 -18.48 5.43
CA GLN A 87 -9.93 -17.03 5.64
C GLN A 87 -8.51 -16.49 5.44
N ALA A 88 -7.48 -17.24 5.86
CA ALA A 88 -6.09 -16.86 5.65
C ALA A 88 -5.73 -16.79 4.15
N LEU A 89 -6.25 -17.73 3.35
CA LEU A 89 -6.07 -17.74 1.90
C LEU A 89 -6.78 -16.54 1.27
N GLY A 90 -8.02 -16.24 1.67
CA GLY A 90 -8.75 -15.07 1.19
C GLY A 90 -8.02 -13.76 1.48
N LEU A 91 -7.57 -13.56 2.72
CA LEU A 91 -6.80 -12.38 3.11
C LEU A 91 -5.46 -12.27 2.36
N SER A 92 -4.80 -13.40 2.09
CA SER A 92 -3.58 -13.41 1.28
C SER A 92 -3.85 -12.92 -0.15
N LEU A 93 -4.97 -13.30 -0.76
CA LEU A 93 -5.35 -12.85 -2.10
C LEU A 93 -5.58 -11.34 -2.17
N VAL A 94 -6.14 -10.73 -1.12
CA VAL A 94 -6.30 -9.28 -1.04
C VAL A 94 -4.94 -8.57 -1.05
N ASN A 95 -3.97 -9.10 -0.30
CA ASN A 95 -2.61 -8.54 -0.29
C ASN A 95 -1.87 -8.79 -1.61
N THR A 96 -2.08 -9.95 -2.26
CA THR A 96 -1.56 -10.23 -3.60
C THR A 96 -2.13 -9.26 -4.64
N ALA A 97 -3.42 -8.93 -4.56
CA ALA A 97 -4.04 -7.95 -5.46
C ALA A 97 -3.42 -6.55 -5.30
N TRP A 98 -3.10 -6.14 -4.08
CA TRP A 98 -2.38 -4.89 -3.84
C TRP A 98 -0.98 -4.90 -4.48
N ALA A 99 -0.22 -5.98 -4.31
CA ALA A 99 1.10 -6.13 -4.93
C ALA A 99 1.03 -6.12 -6.47
N LEU A 100 0.01 -6.75 -7.08
CA LEU A 100 -0.22 -6.66 -8.52
C LEU A 100 -0.52 -5.22 -8.96
N GLY A 101 -1.24 -4.44 -8.14
CA GLY A 101 -1.47 -3.02 -8.39
C GLY A 101 -0.19 -2.19 -8.45
N LEU A 102 0.81 -2.52 -7.62
CA LEU A 102 2.13 -1.88 -7.64
C LEU A 102 2.97 -2.23 -8.89
N ILE A 103 2.63 -3.31 -9.59
CA ILE A 103 3.29 -3.69 -10.86
C ILE A 103 2.57 -3.02 -12.03
N VAL A 104 1.25 -3.23 -12.11
CA VAL A 104 0.43 -2.78 -13.23
C VAL A 104 0.26 -1.26 -13.24
N GLY A 105 0.17 -0.62 -12.07
CA GLY A 105 -0.03 0.83 -11.95
C GLY A 105 1.08 1.66 -12.59
N PRO A 106 2.35 1.53 -12.13
CA PRO A 106 3.48 2.24 -12.73
C PRO A 106 3.70 1.87 -14.20
N ALA A 107 3.47 0.62 -14.59
CA ALA A 107 3.56 0.22 -16.00
C ALA A 107 2.52 0.94 -16.87
N LEU A 108 1.24 0.95 -16.47
CA LEU A 108 0.19 1.68 -17.19
C LEU A 108 0.46 3.19 -17.22
N GLY A 109 0.88 3.78 -16.10
CA GLY A 109 1.23 5.20 -16.02
C GLY A 109 2.43 5.57 -16.88
N GLY A 110 3.45 4.72 -16.92
CA GLY A 110 4.66 4.90 -17.70
C GLY A 110 4.41 4.79 -19.20
N TYR A 111 3.77 3.71 -19.68
CA TYR A 111 3.58 3.48 -21.12
C TYR A 111 2.45 4.31 -21.74
N LEU A 112 1.37 4.59 -21.01
CA LEU A 112 0.21 5.30 -21.59
C LEU A 112 0.27 6.82 -21.42
N SER A 113 1.17 7.35 -20.59
CA SER A 113 1.36 8.81 -20.46
C SER A 113 1.95 9.42 -21.73
N GLN A 114 1.52 10.63 -22.10
CA GLN A 114 1.99 11.36 -23.29
C GLN A 114 1.88 10.56 -24.61
N PRO A 115 0.68 10.04 -24.94
CA PRO A 115 0.51 9.15 -26.09
C PRO A 115 0.80 9.83 -27.45
N ALA A 116 0.55 11.14 -27.57
CA ALA A 116 0.83 11.90 -28.79
C ALA A 116 2.33 12.14 -29.05
N GLU A 117 3.16 12.05 -27.99
CA GLU A 117 4.63 12.17 -28.12
C GLU A 117 5.26 10.80 -28.39
N LYS A 118 4.77 9.75 -27.71
CA LYS A 118 5.33 8.39 -27.80
C LYS A 118 4.85 7.59 -29.01
N TYR A 119 3.58 7.73 -29.37
CA TYR A 119 2.95 6.99 -30.47
C TYR A 119 2.39 7.94 -31.53
N PRO A 120 3.24 8.75 -32.19
CA PRO A 120 2.78 9.78 -33.13
C PRO A 120 2.06 9.22 -34.37
N HIS A 121 2.29 7.94 -34.70
CA HIS A 121 1.60 7.24 -35.79
C HIS A 121 0.13 6.89 -35.46
N VAL A 122 -0.22 6.82 -34.18
CA VAL A 122 -1.56 6.43 -33.70
C VAL A 122 -2.31 7.63 -33.14
N PHE A 123 -1.61 8.53 -32.45
CA PHE A 123 -2.19 9.71 -31.82
C PHE A 123 -1.58 11.00 -32.40
N SER A 124 -2.41 11.78 -33.09
CA SER A 124 -2.01 13.12 -33.54
C SER A 124 -1.88 14.09 -32.36
N LYS A 125 -0.98 15.07 -32.47
CA LYS A 125 -0.82 16.16 -31.51
C LYS A 125 -2.07 17.04 -31.37
N ASP A 126 -2.87 17.15 -32.43
CA ASP A 126 -4.11 17.92 -32.43
C ASP A 126 -5.30 17.14 -31.84
N SER A 127 -5.10 15.87 -31.49
CA SER A 127 -6.14 15.05 -30.88
C SER A 127 -6.40 15.43 -29.42
N VAL A 128 -7.52 14.95 -28.87
CA VAL A 128 -7.85 15.09 -27.44
C VAL A 128 -6.71 14.56 -26.54
N PHE A 129 -5.99 13.53 -26.99
CA PHE A 129 -4.88 12.93 -26.25
C PHE A 129 -3.57 13.73 -26.35
N GLY A 130 -3.43 14.60 -27.35
CA GLY A 130 -2.37 15.61 -27.39
C GLY A 130 -2.67 16.79 -26.45
N ARG A 131 -3.94 17.21 -26.37
CA ARG A 131 -4.39 18.24 -25.43
C ARG A 131 -4.34 17.78 -23.97
N PHE A 132 -4.63 16.50 -23.71
CA PHE A 132 -4.66 15.90 -22.38
C PHE A 132 -3.70 14.70 -22.29
N PRO A 133 -2.41 14.92 -21.99
CA PRO A 133 -1.37 13.88 -22.06
C PRO A 133 -1.56 12.74 -21.04
N TYR A 134 -2.34 12.96 -19.98
CA TYR A 134 -2.63 11.97 -18.95
C TYR A 134 -4.04 11.37 -19.04
N LEU A 135 -4.83 11.72 -20.07
CA LEU A 135 -6.20 11.22 -20.21
C LEU A 135 -6.23 9.71 -20.47
N LEU A 136 -5.36 9.21 -21.34
CA LEU A 136 -5.33 7.79 -21.73
C LEU A 136 -5.08 6.82 -20.55
N PRO A 137 -4.07 7.02 -19.67
CA PRO A 137 -3.90 6.15 -18.50
C PRO A 137 -5.10 6.27 -17.53
N CYS A 138 -5.68 7.46 -17.39
CA CYS A 138 -6.84 7.67 -16.53
C CYS A 138 -8.09 6.94 -17.04
N LEU A 139 -8.37 7.01 -18.35
CA LEU A 139 -9.46 6.26 -18.97
C LEU A 139 -9.26 4.75 -18.85
N SER A 140 -8.02 4.28 -18.97
CA SER A 140 -7.69 2.85 -18.81
C SER A 140 -7.98 2.37 -17.38
N VAL A 141 -7.60 3.15 -16.37
CA VAL A 141 -7.92 2.87 -14.96
C VAL A 141 -9.43 2.94 -14.71
N SER A 142 -10.12 3.95 -15.25
CA SER A 142 -11.58 4.08 -15.14
C SER A 142 -12.32 2.92 -15.81
N ALA A 143 -11.86 2.47 -16.97
CA ALA A 143 -12.43 1.31 -17.66
C ALA A 143 -12.24 0.03 -16.84
N PHE A 144 -11.02 -0.19 -16.31
CA PHE A 144 -10.76 -1.31 -15.42
C PHE A 144 -11.63 -1.26 -14.15
N ALA A 145 -11.75 -0.09 -13.51
CA ALA A 145 -12.60 0.09 -12.33
C ALA A 145 -14.09 -0.13 -12.65
N THR A 146 -14.54 0.23 -13.85
CA THR A 146 -15.92 -0.03 -14.32
C THR A 146 -16.17 -1.52 -14.49
N LEU A 147 -15.22 -2.27 -15.07
CA LEU A 147 -15.31 -3.73 -15.16
C LEU A 147 -15.38 -4.39 -13.78
N VAL A 148 -14.60 -3.89 -12.82
CA VAL A 148 -14.66 -4.34 -11.42
C VAL A 148 -16.03 -4.03 -10.81
N LEU A 149 -16.58 -2.84 -11.05
CA LEU A 149 -17.90 -2.43 -10.56
C LEU A 149 -19.00 -3.35 -11.10
N ILE A 150 -18.98 -3.64 -12.40
CA ILE A 150 -19.91 -4.61 -13.01
C ILE A 150 -19.73 -6.01 -12.40
N SER A 151 -18.49 -6.41 -12.12
CA SER A 151 -18.19 -7.69 -11.47
C SER A 151 -18.70 -7.75 -10.03
N CYS A 152 -18.80 -6.62 -9.33
CA CYS A 152 -19.33 -6.53 -7.97
C CYS A 152 -20.84 -6.84 -7.90
N GLU A 153 -21.60 -6.65 -8.98
CA GLU A 153 -23.02 -7.05 -9.04
C GLU A 153 -23.20 -8.56 -8.87
N TRP A 154 -22.15 -9.35 -9.17
CA TRP A 154 -22.18 -10.80 -9.08
C TRP A 154 -21.74 -11.31 -7.70
N LEU A 155 -21.34 -10.42 -6.79
CA LEU A 155 -20.92 -10.78 -5.45
C LEU A 155 -22.15 -10.96 -4.53
N PRO A 156 -22.25 -12.09 -3.80
CA PRO A 156 -23.37 -12.32 -2.89
C PRO A 156 -23.33 -11.36 -1.71
N GLU A 157 -24.50 -10.87 -1.31
CA GLU A 157 -24.69 -10.10 -0.09
C GLU A 157 -24.50 -10.98 1.15
N THR A 158 -23.61 -10.58 2.05
CA THR A 158 -23.23 -11.38 3.24
C THR A 158 -24.07 -11.13 4.48
N ILE A 159 -25.03 -10.19 4.43
CA ILE A 159 -25.73 -9.66 5.63
C ILE A 159 -26.69 -10.68 6.27
N HIS A 160 -27.14 -11.72 5.57
CA HIS A 160 -28.20 -12.62 6.04
C HIS A 160 -27.76 -13.89 6.79
N LYS A 161 -26.54 -13.97 7.34
CA LYS A 161 -26.10 -15.14 8.14
C LYS A 161 -25.56 -14.77 9.53
N HIS A 162 -26.40 -14.15 10.35
CA HIS A 162 -26.18 -14.07 11.80
C HIS A 162 -27.03 -15.09 12.56
N LYS A 163 -26.78 -16.37 12.30
CA LYS A 163 -26.86 -17.39 13.34
C LYS A 163 -25.48 -18.01 13.40
N VAL A 164 -24.61 -17.47 14.26
CA VAL A 164 -23.36 -18.14 14.59
C VAL A 164 -23.76 -19.41 15.34
N PRO A 165 -23.55 -20.63 14.80
CA PRO A 165 -23.79 -21.84 15.56
C PRO A 165 -22.83 -21.82 16.76
N GLU A 166 -23.33 -22.11 17.98
CA GLU A 166 -22.51 -22.13 19.20
C GLU A 166 -21.30 -23.09 19.08
N MET A 167 -21.36 -24.08 18.17
CA MET A 167 -20.23 -24.95 17.82
C MET A 167 -19.09 -24.22 17.10
N ASP A 168 -19.37 -23.27 16.20
CA ASP A 168 -18.33 -22.51 15.50
C ASP A 168 -17.66 -21.50 16.42
N THR A 169 -18.37 -20.98 17.42
CA THR A 169 -17.76 -20.13 18.46
C THR A 169 -16.77 -20.93 19.31
N LYS A 170 -17.07 -22.21 19.59
CA LYS A 170 -16.17 -23.12 20.32
C LYS A 170 -15.02 -23.61 19.45
N ALA A 171 -15.23 -23.90 18.17
CA ALA A 171 -14.17 -24.25 17.24
C ALA A 171 -13.24 -23.06 16.94
N PHE A 172 -13.80 -21.86 16.77
CA PHE A 172 -13.06 -20.60 16.62
C PHE A 172 -12.34 -20.19 17.90
N LYS A 173 -12.95 -20.39 19.08
CA LYS A 173 -12.25 -20.27 20.38
C LYS A 173 -11.20 -21.35 20.57
N ALA A 174 -11.40 -22.58 20.11
CA ALA A 174 -10.43 -23.68 20.25
C ALA A 174 -9.24 -23.52 19.29
N LEU A 175 -9.46 -22.97 18.09
CA LEU A 175 -8.41 -22.55 17.15
C LEU A 175 -7.70 -21.29 17.65
N SER A 176 -8.43 -20.29 18.16
CA SER A 176 -7.84 -19.10 18.79
C SER A 176 -7.18 -19.39 20.15
N SER A 177 -7.53 -20.48 20.82
CA SER A 177 -6.93 -20.91 22.09
C SER A 177 -5.62 -21.68 21.91
N LYS A 178 -5.30 -22.12 20.69
CA LYS A 178 -4.01 -22.76 20.39
C LYS A 178 -2.92 -21.77 19.96
N GLU A 179 -3.26 -20.54 19.60
CA GLU A 179 -2.30 -19.48 19.26
C GLU A 179 -2.69 -18.15 19.93
N GLY A 180 -2.20 -17.93 21.15
CA GLY A 180 -2.29 -16.65 21.84
C GLY A 180 -2.79 -16.78 23.28
N TYR A 181 -1.85 -16.90 24.21
CA TYR A 181 -2.09 -16.81 25.64
C TYR A 181 -2.66 -15.42 25.99
N CYS A 182 -3.94 -15.36 26.38
CA CYS A 182 -4.51 -14.29 27.18
C CYS A 182 -5.71 -14.82 28.00
N ASP A 183 -5.68 -14.54 29.29
CA ASP A 183 -6.66 -14.91 30.33
C ASP A 183 -8.14 -14.58 30.01
N PRO A 184 -9.10 -15.26 30.68
CA PRO A 184 -10.55 -15.01 30.56
C PRO A 184 -10.96 -13.59 31.06
N PRO A 185 -12.22 -13.14 30.84
CA PRO A 185 -12.56 -11.77 30.44
C PRO A 185 -12.38 -10.75 31.58
N ARG A 186 -11.17 -10.25 31.76
CA ARG A 186 -10.88 -9.11 32.63
C ARG A 186 -11.24 -7.82 31.89
N LYS A 187 -12.07 -6.97 32.52
CA LYS A 187 -12.48 -5.60 32.12
C LYS A 187 -11.80 -5.11 30.84
N LYS A 188 -12.57 -4.93 29.75
CA LYS A 188 -12.13 -4.36 28.46
C LYS A 188 -11.31 -3.09 28.71
N LYS A 189 -9.99 -3.20 28.81
CA LYS A 189 -9.11 -2.03 28.86
C LYS A 189 -9.29 -1.30 27.55
N SER A 190 -9.37 0.03 27.61
CA SER A 190 -9.39 0.85 26.41
C SER A 190 -8.17 0.50 25.56
N LEU A 191 -8.35 0.32 24.24
CA LEU A 191 -7.26 0.02 23.31
C LEU A 191 -6.11 1.05 23.44
N LEU A 192 -6.48 2.31 23.71
CA LEU A 192 -5.54 3.41 23.92
C LEU A 192 -4.76 3.33 25.25
N GLN A 193 -5.07 2.37 26.12
CA GLN A 193 -4.27 2.09 27.32
C GLN A 193 -3.24 0.99 27.08
N ASN A 194 -3.31 0.30 25.93
CA ASN A 194 -2.36 -0.75 25.57
C ASN A 194 -1.04 -0.13 25.09
N ARG A 195 -0.11 0.03 26.02
CA ARG A 195 1.22 0.63 25.78
C ARG A 195 2.02 -0.09 24.68
N PRO A 196 2.12 -1.44 24.66
CA PRO A 196 2.76 -2.16 23.55
C PRO A 196 2.12 -1.95 22.17
N TRP A 197 0.81 -1.74 22.10
CA TRP A 197 0.18 -1.44 20.81
C TRP A 197 0.42 0.02 20.38
N ILE A 198 0.23 0.98 21.28
CA ILE A 198 0.47 2.40 20.97
C ILE A 198 1.92 2.64 20.53
N SER A 199 2.88 1.96 21.17
CA SER A 199 4.30 2.10 20.87
C SER A 199 4.63 1.75 19.40
N THR A 200 3.85 0.86 18.78
CA THR A 200 4.02 0.47 17.37
C THR A 200 3.47 1.49 16.37
N LEU A 201 2.63 2.45 16.79
CA LEU A 201 2.04 3.44 15.89
C LEU A 201 3.10 4.41 15.35
N LEU A 202 4.03 4.83 16.21
CA LEU A 202 5.09 5.76 15.85
C LEU A 202 6.01 5.23 14.73
N PRO A 203 6.64 4.04 14.86
CA PRO A 203 7.44 3.49 13.77
C PRO A 203 6.59 3.24 12.52
N TYR A 204 5.34 2.80 12.65
CA TYR A 204 4.45 2.58 11.51
C TYR A 204 4.24 3.85 10.68
N CYS A 205 4.00 4.99 11.34
CA CYS A 205 3.86 6.29 10.69
C CYS A 205 5.15 6.76 10.02
N PHE A 206 6.31 6.65 10.70
CA PHE A 206 7.60 7.07 10.13
C PHE A 206 7.99 6.27 8.90
N PHE A 207 7.91 4.94 8.96
CA PHE A 207 8.27 4.11 7.81
C PHE A 207 7.30 4.31 6.65
N SER A 208 6.02 4.52 6.93
CA SER A 208 5.05 4.82 5.87
C SER A 208 5.24 6.20 5.25
N LEU A 209 5.61 7.22 6.05
CA LEU A 209 5.98 8.53 5.54
C LEU A 209 7.20 8.41 4.64
N HIS A 210 8.24 7.72 5.10
CA HIS A 210 9.47 7.51 4.35
C HIS A 210 9.24 6.72 3.05
N ASP A 211 8.48 5.62 3.09
CA ASP A 211 8.16 4.81 1.91
C ASP A 211 7.45 5.63 0.83
N THR A 212 6.50 6.47 1.24
CA THR A 212 5.78 7.36 0.33
C THR A 212 6.69 8.46 -0.22
N ALA A 213 7.47 9.12 0.64
CA ALA A 213 8.41 10.16 0.23
C ALA A 213 9.49 9.62 -0.72
N TYR A 214 10.00 8.42 -0.46
CA TYR A 214 10.93 7.72 -1.34
C TYR A 214 10.32 7.46 -2.71
N SER A 215 9.08 6.94 -2.80
CA SER A 215 8.43 6.67 -4.09
C SER A 215 8.23 7.93 -4.95
N GLU A 216 7.90 9.06 -4.30
CA GLU A 216 7.77 10.36 -4.94
C GLU A 216 9.13 10.88 -5.42
N ILE A 217 10.12 10.94 -4.53
CA ILE A 217 11.47 11.42 -4.85
C ILE A 217 12.12 10.58 -5.94
N LEU A 218 11.99 9.25 -5.88
CA LEU A 218 12.55 8.36 -6.89
C LEU A 218 12.00 8.71 -8.28
N SER A 219 10.69 8.92 -8.38
CA SER A 219 10.03 9.26 -9.65
C SER A 219 10.46 10.63 -10.16
N LEU A 220 10.50 11.64 -9.29
CA LEU A 220 10.94 13.00 -9.65
C LEU A 220 12.42 13.03 -10.03
N TRP A 221 13.28 12.34 -9.28
CA TRP A 221 14.72 12.29 -9.49
C TRP A 221 15.09 11.51 -10.75
N ALA A 222 14.43 10.39 -11.02
CA ALA A 222 14.67 9.60 -12.23
C ALA A 222 14.38 10.42 -13.50
N VAL A 223 13.26 11.13 -13.54
CA VAL A 223 12.84 11.92 -14.71
C VAL A 223 13.61 13.24 -14.86
N SER A 224 14.11 13.81 -13.76
CA SER A 224 14.83 15.09 -13.78
C SER A 224 16.10 15.06 -14.63
N ASP A 225 16.43 16.20 -15.24
CA ASP A 225 17.61 16.30 -16.09
C ASP A 225 18.92 16.07 -15.34
N ARG A 226 19.92 15.50 -16.02
CA ARG A 226 21.29 15.35 -15.49
C ARG A 226 21.91 16.67 -15.04
N LYS A 227 21.51 17.82 -15.62
CA LYS A 227 21.95 19.16 -15.18
C LYS A 227 21.57 19.46 -13.73
N TYR A 228 20.46 18.90 -13.25
CA TYR A 228 19.96 19.09 -11.89
C TYR A 228 20.26 17.89 -10.97
N GLY A 229 21.23 17.04 -11.34
CA GLY A 229 21.58 15.84 -10.59
C GLY A 229 20.56 14.70 -10.72
N GLY A 230 19.66 14.75 -11.71
CA GLY A 230 18.74 13.65 -12.03
C GLY A 230 19.32 12.63 -13.02
N LEU A 231 18.49 11.66 -13.45
CA LEU A 231 18.93 10.59 -14.36
C LEU A 231 18.58 10.81 -15.83
N SER A 232 17.72 11.79 -16.16
CA SER A 232 17.12 12.01 -17.48
C SER A 232 16.42 10.77 -18.04
N PHE A 233 15.76 9.99 -17.20
CA PHE A 233 15.00 8.82 -17.63
C PHE A 233 13.66 9.23 -18.23
N SER A 234 13.20 8.46 -19.22
CA SER A 234 11.83 8.63 -19.71
C SER A 234 10.82 8.19 -18.63
N THR A 235 9.57 8.62 -18.80
CA THR A 235 8.45 8.14 -17.96
C THR A 235 8.23 6.63 -18.11
N GLU A 236 8.59 6.06 -19.27
CA GLU A 236 8.54 4.61 -19.51
C GLU A 236 9.61 3.87 -18.70
N ASP A 237 10.87 4.31 -18.77
CA ASP A 237 11.98 3.69 -18.05
C ASP A 237 11.73 3.72 -16.54
N THR A 238 11.24 4.86 -16.03
CA THR A 238 10.86 5.00 -14.63
C THR A 238 9.71 4.05 -14.25
N GLY A 239 8.69 3.93 -15.12
CA GLY A 239 7.59 2.99 -14.94
C GLY A 239 8.06 1.52 -14.94
N GLN A 240 9.03 1.16 -15.79
CA GLN A 240 9.64 -0.17 -15.83
C GLN A 240 10.39 -0.49 -14.54
N VAL A 241 11.23 0.43 -14.05
CA VAL A 241 11.98 0.26 -12.79
C VAL A 241 11.03 0.02 -11.62
N LEU A 242 9.97 0.83 -11.51
CA LEU A 242 8.96 0.69 -10.46
C LEU A 242 8.16 -0.62 -10.59
N ALA A 243 7.82 -1.03 -11.81
CA ALA A 243 7.12 -2.30 -12.05
C ALA A 243 8.00 -3.51 -11.69
N MET A 244 9.29 -3.49 -12.03
CA MET A 244 10.26 -4.52 -11.64
C MET A 244 10.43 -4.58 -10.12
N ALA A 245 10.50 -3.43 -9.46
CA ALA A 245 10.54 -3.33 -8.01
C ALA A 245 9.28 -3.94 -7.37
N GLY A 246 8.09 -3.64 -7.89
CA GLY A 246 6.83 -4.26 -7.46
C GLY A 246 6.78 -5.78 -7.68
N ALA A 247 7.30 -6.27 -8.80
CA ALA A 247 7.36 -7.70 -9.10
C ALA A 247 8.30 -8.44 -8.12
N SER A 248 9.46 -7.83 -7.84
CA SER A 248 10.42 -8.36 -6.88
C SER A 248 9.84 -8.42 -5.46
N LEU A 249 9.06 -7.41 -5.06
CA LEU A 249 8.34 -7.39 -3.78
C LEU A 249 7.38 -8.57 -3.66
N LEU A 250 6.62 -8.87 -4.73
CA LEU A 250 5.69 -10.00 -4.73
C LEU A 250 6.43 -11.33 -4.54
N VAL A 251 7.53 -11.54 -5.28
CA VAL A 251 8.35 -12.76 -5.16
C VAL A 251 8.95 -12.88 -3.76
N TYR A 252 9.50 -11.78 -3.23
CA TYR A 252 10.08 -11.74 -1.90
C TYR A 252 9.05 -12.09 -0.81
N GLN A 253 7.86 -11.51 -0.87
CA GLN A 253 6.80 -11.72 0.13
C GLN A 253 6.30 -13.17 0.14
N LEU A 254 6.18 -13.80 -1.03
CA LEU A 254 5.67 -15.17 -1.15
C LEU A 254 6.69 -16.24 -0.77
N VAL A 255 7.96 -16.03 -1.14
CA VAL A 255 8.99 -17.06 -1.02
C VAL A 255 9.95 -16.78 0.13
N ILE A 256 10.57 -15.60 0.14
CA ILE A 256 11.77 -15.30 0.95
C ILE A 256 11.38 -14.85 2.36
N TYR A 257 10.30 -14.08 2.51
CA TYR A 257 9.90 -13.49 3.79
C TYR A 257 9.70 -14.54 4.89
N ARG A 258 9.13 -15.71 4.55
CA ARG A 258 8.94 -16.81 5.51
C ARG A 258 10.25 -17.26 6.16
N TRP A 259 11.33 -17.33 5.38
CA TRP A 259 12.66 -17.72 5.87
C TRP A 259 13.26 -16.63 6.75
N VAL A 260 13.16 -15.38 6.31
CA VAL A 260 13.65 -14.21 7.05
C VAL A 260 12.95 -14.11 8.41
N HIS A 261 11.63 -14.26 8.44
CA HIS A 261 10.85 -14.24 9.67
C HIS A 261 11.21 -15.39 10.62
N ARG A 262 11.42 -16.61 10.10
CA ARG A 262 11.80 -17.78 10.91
C ARG A 262 13.18 -17.64 11.54
N ILE A 263 14.14 -17.03 10.85
CA ILE A 263 15.53 -16.93 11.31
C ILE A 263 15.72 -15.73 12.24
N LEU A 264 15.20 -14.55 11.85
CA LEU A 264 15.49 -13.30 12.54
C LEU A 264 14.38 -12.87 13.51
N GLY A 265 13.16 -13.39 13.34
CA GLY A 265 11.99 -12.90 14.05
C GLY A 265 11.57 -11.49 13.61
N THR A 266 10.38 -11.06 14.03
CA THR A 266 9.70 -9.85 13.54
C THR A 266 10.45 -8.54 13.80
N VAL A 267 10.99 -8.38 15.02
CA VAL A 267 11.61 -7.12 15.47
C VAL A 267 12.99 -6.96 14.84
N ASN A 268 13.84 -7.99 14.93
CA ASN A 268 15.19 -7.91 14.41
C ASN A 268 15.20 -7.86 12.88
N SER A 269 14.28 -8.56 12.20
CA SER A 269 14.15 -8.43 10.74
C SER A 269 13.82 -7.00 10.33
N ALA A 270 12.93 -6.32 11.05
CA ALA A 270 12.59 -4.92 10.76
C ALA A 270 13.76 -3.96 11.03
N ARG A 271 14.49 -4.14 12.16
CA ARG A 271 15.67 -3.34 12.50
C ARG A 271 16.79 -3.49 11.47
N ILE A 272 17.14 -4.74 11.13
CA ILE A 272 18.18 -5.04 10.13
C ILE A 272 17.74 -4.52 8.76
N ALA A 273 16.50 -4.78 8.34
CA ALA A 273 16.00 -4.32 7.06
C ALA A 273 16.05 -2.78 6.95
N SER A 274 15.69 -2.09 8.02
CA SER A 274 15.78 -0.63 8.09
C SER A 274 17.23 -0.12 8.04
N ALA A 275 18.16 -0.75 8.77
CA ALA A 275 19.58 -0.38 8.74
C ALA A 275 20.20 -0.59 7.34
N VAL A 276 19.94 -1.74 6.72
CA VAL A 276 20.39 -2.03 5.34
C VAL A 276 19.74 -1.08 4.35
N SER A 277 18.47 -0.70 4.56
CA SER A 277 17.78 0.26 3.70
C SER A 277 18.45 1.63 3.69
N ILE A 278 19.03 2.07 4.81
CA ILE A 278 19.78 3.33 4.90
C ILE A 278 21.04 3.24 4.03
N LEU A 279 21.77 2.13 4.12
CA LEU A 279 22.96 1.89 3.30
C LEU A 279 22.63 1.88 1.81
N VAL A 280 21.55 1.20 1.44
CA VAL A 280 21.07 1.17 0.04
C VAL A 280 20.72 2.58 -0.44
N LEU A 281 19.97 3.38 0.34
CA LEU A 281 19.63 4.75 -0.04
C LEU A 281 20.86 5.67 -0.15
N ALA A 282 21.87 5.48 0.70
CA ALA A 282 23.11 6.24 0.64
C ALA A 282 23.86 6.04 -0.70
N THR A 283 23.60 4.96 -1.44
CA THR A 283 24.21 4.73 -2.76
C THR A 283 23.55 5.51 -3.90
N TYR A 284 22.31 6.02 -3.74
CA TYR A 284 21.53 6.63 -4.82
C TYR A 284 22.17 7.88 -5.44
N PRO A 285 22.69 8.86 -4.67
CA PRO A 285 23.33 10.04 -5.25
C PRO A 285 24.50 9.68 -6.18
N PHE A 286 25.25 8.63 -5.85
CA PHE A 286 26.40 8.19 -6.64
C PHE A 286 26.01 7.52 -7.97
N MET A 287 24.75 7.12 -8.14
CA MET A 287 24.29 6.54 -9.40
C MET A 287 24.25 7.57 -10.53
N THR A 288 24.19 8.87 -10.23
CA THR A 288 24.23 9.95 -11.24
C THR A 288 25.51 9.91 -12.09
N TYR A 289 26.63 9.40 -11.53
CA TYR A 289 27.90 9.22 -12.22
C TYR A 289 27.91 8.01 -13.19
N LEU A 290 26.92 7.13 -13.10
CA LEU A 290 26.77 6.00 -14.00
C LEU A 290 25.98 6.40 -15.26
N SER A 291 26.20 5.66 -16.35
CA SER A 291 25.49 5.84 -17.61
C SER A 291 25.19 4.50 -18.29
N GLY A 292 24.18 4.52 -19.17
CA GLY A 292 23.74 3.35 -19.94
C GLY A 292 23.30 2.18 -19.07
N VAL A 293 23.68 0.96 -19.48
CA VAL A 293 23.25 -0.30 -18.86
C VAL A 293 23.68 -0.41 -17.39
N LYS A 294 24.84 0.14 -17.03
CA LYS A 294 25.34 0.10 -15.64
C LYS A 294 24.41 0.85 -14.69
N LEU A 295 23.90 2.01 -15.12
CA LEU A 295 22.94 2.81 -14.36
C LEU A 295 21.61 2.07 -14.21
N SER A 296 21.06 1.56 -15.31
CA SER A 296 19.79 0.81 -15.29
C SER A 296 19.88 -0.40 -14.36
N LEU A 297 20.95 -1.19 -14.44
CA LEU A 297 21.16 -2.35 -13.57
C LEU A 297 21.32 -1.96 -12.09
N ALA A 298 22.12 -0.92 -11.81
CA ALA A 298 22.31 -0.42 -10.44
C ALA A 298 21.00 0.09 -9.84
N LEU A 299 20.22 0.86 -10.60
CA LEU A 299 18.95 1.41 -10.14
C LEU A 299 17.90 0.32 -9.94
N CYS A 300 17.74 -0.60 -10.90
CA CYS A 300 16.80 -1.70 -10.79
C CYS A 300 17.12 -2.59 -9.59
N SER A 301 18.38 -3.02 -9.43
CA SER A 301 18.79 -3.85 -8.30
C SER A 301 18.59 -3.14 -6.94
N ALA A 302 18.92 -1.84 -6.86
CA ALA A 302 18.71 -1.06 -5.66
C ALA A 302 17.22 -0.83 -5.34
N ALA A 303 16.38 -0.58 -6.35
CA ALA A 303 14.94 -0.43 -6.18
C ALA A 303 14.26 -1.73 -5.75
N MET A 304 14.69 -2.87 -6.32
CA MET A 304 14.23 -4.21 -5.93
C MET A 304 14.63 -4.52 -4.48
N MET A 305 15.90 -4.32 -4.13
CA MET A 305 16.40 -4.51 -2.77
C MET A 305 15.64 -3.60 -1.78
N ARG A 306 15.48 -2.32 -2.11
CA ARG A 306 14.76 -1.36 -1.28
C ARG A 306 13.30 -1.75 -1.06
N SER A 307 12.64 -2.30 -2.07
CA SER A 307 11.25 -2.79 -1.98
C SER A 307 11.12 -4.00 -1.06
N ALA A 308 12.06 -4.96 -1.15
CA ALA A 308 12.12 -6.10 -0.23
C ALA A 308 12.37 -5.68 1.23
N LEU A 309 13.25 -4.70 1.45
CA LEU A 309 13.51 -4.15 2.78
C LEU A 309 12.29 -3.38 3.32
N ALA A 310 11.61 -2.59 2.47
CA ALA A 310 10.40 -1.84 2.83
C ALA A 310 9.31 -2.79 3.36
N ILE A 311 8.99 -3.83 2.59
CA ILE A 311 7.90 -4.74 2.93
C ILE A 311 8.22 -5.56 4.19
N THR A 312 9.50 -5.86 4.44
CA THR A 312 9.94 -6.54 5.68
C THR A 312 9.64 -5.69 6.91
N VAL A 313 9.93 -4.39 6.85
CA VAL A 313 9.67 -3.45 7.93
C VAL A 313 8.17 -3.28 8.16
N THR A 314 7.40 -3.01 7.10
CA THR A 314 5.94 -2.79 7.20
C THR A 314 5.24 -4.04 7.71
N THR A 315 5.56 -5.22 7.15
CA THR A 315 4.96 -6.49 7.60
C THR A 315 5.35 -6.79 9.04
N GLY A 316 6.60 -6.54 9.43
CA GLY A 316 7.07 -6.71 10.80
C GLY A 316 6.26 -5.89 11.81
N ILE A 317 6.06 -4.60 11.53
CA ILE A 317 5.29 -3.71 12.41
C ILE A 317 3.82 -4.08 12.44
N SER A 318 3.22 -4.45 11.30
CA SER A 318 1.83 -4.93 11.27
C SER A 318 1.64 -6.24 12.06
N LEU A 319 2.64 -7.13 12.08
CA LEU A 319 2.59 -8.33 12.93
C LEU A 319 2.67 -7.96 14.42
N LEU A 320 3.55 -7.03 14.81
CA LEU A 320 3.64 -6.54 16.18
C LEU A 320 2.31 -5.90 16.65
N GLN A 321 1.68 -5.08 15.80
CA GLN A 321 0.36 -4.49 16.07
C GLN A 321 -0.71 -5.54 16.31
N ASN A 322 -0.78 -6.56 15.45
CA ASN A 322 -1.79 -7.62 15.56
C ASN A 322 -1.55 -8.54 16.76
N ASN A 323 -0.29 -8.79 17.12
CA ASN A 323 0.07 -9.60 18.27
C ASN A 323 -0.12 -8.86 19.60
N ALA A 324 0.00 -7.53 19.61
CA ALA A 324 -0.20 -6.71 20.80
C ALA A 324 -1.69 -6.59 21.21
N VAL A 325 -2.63 -6.96 20.35
CA VAL A 325 -4.07 -6.73 20.55
C VAL A 325 -4.88 -8.02 20.43
N CYS A 326 -5.85 -8.21 21.33
CA CYS A 326 -6.80 -9.32 21.28
C CYS A 326 -7.60 -9.33 19.96
N GLN A 327 -7.93 -10.51 19.45
CA GLN A 327 -8.57 -10.67 18.14
C GLN A 327 -9.84 -9.82 17.96
N GLU A 328 -10.66 -9.68 19.01
CA GLU A 328 -11.88 -8.87 19.04
C GLU A 328 -11.64 -7.37 18.78
N GLN A 329 -10.46 -6.85 19.15
CA GLN A 329 -10.09 -5.44 19.05
C GLN A 329 -9.18 -5.14 17.84
N ARG A 330 -8.68 -6.17 17.12
CA ARG A 330 -7.75 -5.99 15.99
C ARG A 330 -8.34 -5.15 14.86
N GLY A 331 -9.65 -5.24 14.60
CA GLY A 331 -10.32 -4.42 13.58
C GLY A 331 -10.20 -2.93 13.89
N THR A 332 -10.58 -2.53 15.10
CA THR A 332 -10.46 -1.13 15.58
C THR A 332 -9.00 -0.67 15.63
N ALA A 333 -8.09 -1.54 16.10
CA ALA A 333 -6.67 -1.25 16.19
C ALA A 333 -6.04 -0.98 14.82
N ASN A 334 -6.31 -1.85 13.84
CA ASN A 334 -5.83 -1.69 12.47
C ASN A 334 -6.49 -0.48 11.78
N GLY A 335 -7.75 -0.18 12.10
CA GLY A 335 -8.44 1.03 11.66
C GLY A 335 -7.71 2.29 12.11
N ILE A 336 -7.46 2.44 13.42
CA ILE A 336 -6.72 3.58 13.97
C ILE A 336 -5.32 3.68 13.38
N SER A 337 -4.60 2.55 13.30
CA SER A 337 -3.24 2.50 12.74
C SER A 337 -3.21 2.93 11.27
N THR A 338 -4.19 2.48 10.47
CA THR A 338 -4.30 2.83 9.05
C THR A 338 -4.64 4.31 8.86
N THR A 339 -5.51 4.89 9.70
CA THR A 339 -5.83 6.32 9.67
C THR A 339 -4.61 7.17 10.01
N ALA A 340 -3.89 6.83 11.09
CA ALA A 340 -2.67 7.52 11.48
C ALA A 340 -1.60 7.43 10.37
N MET A 341 -1.36 6.23 9.83
CA MET A 341 -0.47 6.01 8.69
C MET A 341 -0.88 6.86 7.48
N SER A 342 -2.16 6.86 7.11
CA SER A 342 -2.65 7.56 5.91
C SER A 342 -2.47 9.08 6.02
N PHE A 343 -2.63 9.64 7.22
CA PHE A 343 -2.33 11.06 7.47
C PHE A 343 -0.86 11.38 7.15
N PHE A 344 0.08 10.58 7.66
CA PHE A 344 1.51 10.74 7.38
C PHE A 344 1.86 10.51 5.90
N LYS A 345 1.22 9.53 5.23
CA LYS A 345 1.37 9.34 3.78
C LYS A 345 0.87 10.53 2.97
N SER A 346 -0.15 11.23 3.45
CA SER A 346 -0.72 12.37 2.72
C SER A 346 0.23 13.58 2.71
N ILE A 347 0.99 13.78 3.79
CA ILE A 347 1.97 14.86 3.95
C ILE A 347 3.27 14.56 3.18
N ALA A 348 3.60 13.27 3.00
CA ALA A 348 4.87 12.84 2.44
C ALA A 348 5.16 13.40 1.02
N PRO A 349 4.26 13.34 0.02
CA PRO A 349 4.53 13.93 -1.30
C PRO A 349 4.74 15.44 -1.27
N VAL A 350 4.00 16.16 -0.41
CA VAL A 350 4.14 17.62 -0.27
C VAL A 350 5.53 17.97 0.26
N GLY A 351 5.96 17.29 1.33
CA GLY A 351 7.29 17.48 1.92
C GLY A 351 8.41 17.04 0.96
N ALA A 352 8.25 15.89 0.32
CA ALA A 352 9.20 15.32 -0.64
C ALA A 352 9.38 16.23 -1.87
N GLY A 353 8.28 16.71 -2.46
CA GLY A 353 8.31 17.61 -3.62
C GLY A 353 8.89 19.00 -3.28
N ALA A 354 8.57 19.55 -2.11
CA ALA A 354 9.16 20.81 -1.63
C ALA A 354 10.66 20.68 -1.39
N LEU A 355 11.09 19.59 -0.72
CA LEU A 355 12.50 19.27 -0.50
C LEU A 355 13.25 19.11 -1.83
N PHE A 356 12.67 18.36 -2.76
CA PHE A 356 13.28 18.11 -4.07
C PHE A 356 13.42 19.39 -4.90
N SER A 357 12.38 20.23 -4.92
CA SER A 357 12.38 21.52 -5.61
C SER A 357 13.38 22.51 -5.01
N TRP A 358 13.54 22.50 -3.68
CA TRP A 358 14.57 23.29 -2.99
C TRP A 358 15.98 22.78 -3.30
N ALA A 359 16.16 21.46 -3.34
CA ALA A 359 17.44 20.83 -3.67
C ALA A 359 17.90 21.11 -5.11
N GLN A 360 16.98 21.15 -6.08
CA GLN A 360 17.31 21.50 -7.47
C GLN A 360 17.91 22.92 -7.61
N LYS A 361 17.60 23.85 -6.69
CA LYS A 361 18.17 25.21 -6.69
C LYS A 361 19.59 25.29 -6.11
N ARG A 362 20.10 24.20 -5.53
CA ARG A 362 21.37 24.14 -4.79
C ARG A 362 22.33 23.13 -5.40
N GLN A 363 22.48 23.13 -6.73
CA GLN A 363 23.40 22.21 -7.41
C GLN A 363 24.86 22.70 -7.38
N ASP A 364 25.08 24.02 -7.31
CA ASP A 364 26.41 24.62 -7.44
C ASP A 364 27.19 24.76 -6.11
N VAL A 365 26.72 24.13 -5.03
CA VAL A 365 27.37 24.21 -3.71
C VAL A 365 28.42 23.11 -3.53
N ALA A 366 29.60 23.48 -3.01
CA ALA A 366 30.72 22.55 -2.84
C ALA A 366 30.51 21.49 -1.73
N PHE A 367 29.58 21.73 -0.79
CA PHE A 367 29.27 20.82 0.31
C PHE A 367 27.80 20.39 0.22
N LEU A 368 27.57 19.09 0.03
CA LEU A 368 26.24 18.46 -0.17
C LEU A 368 25.44 19.10 -1.31
N PRO A 369 25.77 18.79 -2.59
CA PRO A 369 24.93 19.13 -3.73
C PRO A 369 23.50 18.60 -3.54
N GLY A 370 22.55 19.27 -4.19
CA GLY A 370 21.12 19.09 -3.92
C GLY A 370 20.64 17.64 -3.95
N ASP A 371 21.11 16.82 -4.88
CA ASP A 371 20.79 15.39 -4.96
C ASP A 371 21.19 14.62 -3.69
N GLN A 372 22.39 14.88 -3.16
CA GLN A 372 22.85 14.29 -1.90
C GLN A 372 21.99 14.71 -0.71
N VAL A 373 21.53 15.96 -0.67
CA VAL A 373 20.68 16.44 0.44
C VAL A 373 19.32 15.73 0.46
N VAL A 374 18.72 15.48 -0.71
CA VAL A 374 17.43 14.78 -0.80
C VAL A 374 17.51 13.39 -0.19
N PHE A 375 18.50 12.59 -0.61
CA PHE A 375 18.68 11.23 -0.09
C PHE A 375 19.20 11.22 1.35
N MET A 376 19.96 12.22 1.77
CA MET A 376 20.37 12.39 3.16
C MET A 376 19.16 12.63 4.08
N VAL A 377 18.22 13.51 3.69
CA VAL A 377 17.01 13.76 4.46
C VAL A 377 16.12 12.52 4.50
N LEU A 378 15.98 11.77 3.40
CA LEU A 378 15.30 10.48 3.43
C LEU A 378 15.95 9.49 4.40
N ASN A 379 17.28 9.39 4.39
CA ASN A 379 18.03 8.58 5.34
C ASN A 379 17.83 9.03 6.79
N LEU A 380 17.74 10.34 7.05
CA LEU A 380 17.44 10.86 8.39
C LEU A 380 16.05 10.44 8.87
N VAL A 381 15.03 10.53 8.00
CA VAL A 381 13.67 10.07 8.32
C VAL A 381 13.65 8.56 8.57
N GLN A 382 14.35 7.77 7.75
CA GLN A 382 14.49 6.33 7.96
C GLN A 382 15.24 6.00 9.26
N LEU A 383 16.26 6.78 9.63
CA LEU A 383 16.99 6.65 10.88
C LEU A 383 16.11 6.96 12.08
N LEU A 384 15.27 8.00 12.02
CA LEU A 384 14.26 8.27 13.06
C LEU A 384 13.26 7.12 13.17
N GLY A 385 12.82 6.56 12.04
CA GLY A 385 12.03 5.33 12.00
C GLY A 385 12.76 4.17 12.69
N LEU A 386 14.04 3.94 12.39
CA LEU A 386 14.85 2.91 13.03
C LEU A 386 14.98 3.12 14.54
N ILE A 387 15.32 4.33 14.98
CA ILE A 387 15.43 4.70 16.41
C ILE A 387 14.11 4.43 17.12
N SER A 388 12.98 4.75 16.49
CA SER A 388 11.65 4.50 17.06
C SER A 388 11.30 3.01 17.25
N THR A 389 12.09 2.09 16.68
CA THR A 389 11.96 0.64 16.91
C THR A 389 12.75 0.13 18.12
N PHE A 390 13.54 0.97 18.77
CA PHE A 390 14.28 0.63 20.00
C PHE A 390 13.57 1.18 21.24
N GLU A 391 13.95 0.68 22.41
CA GLU A 391 13.52 1.25 23.69
C GLU A 391 14.10 2.67 23.84
N PRO A 392 13.36 3.63 24.43
CA PRO A 392 12.07 3.49 25.13
C PRO A 392 10.82 3.61 24.22
N PHE A 393 10.99 3.78 22.91
CA PHE A 393 9.88 4.09 21.99
C PHE A 393 9.01 2.88 21.68
N LEU A 394 9.62 1.72 21.41
CA LEU A 394 8.92 0.48 21.15
C LEU A 394 8.92 -0.41 22.40
N VAL A 395 7.81 -0.41 23.13
CA VAL A 395 7.58 -1.32 24.25
C VAL A 395 7.16 -2.69 23.72
N LEU A 396 8.02 -3.69 23.87
CA LEU A 396 7.70 -5.07 23.53
C LEU A 396 6.89 -5.73 24.66
N PRO A 397 5.92 -6.61 24.36
CA PRO A 397 5.28 -7.42 25.38
C PRO A 397 6.33 -8.32 26.04
N ALA A 398 6.30 -8.44 27.36
CA ALA A 398 7.19 -9.34 28.09
C ALA A 398 7.02 -10.76 27.56
N LEU A 399 8.13 -11.40 27.17
CA LEU A 399 8.13 -12.83 26.87
C LEU A 399 7.74 -13.56 28.16
N PRO A 400 6.78 -14.51 28.11
CA PRO A 400 6.57 -15.40 29.24
C PRO A 400 7.87 -16.20 29.48
N GLU A 401 8.36 -16.18 30.72
CA GLU A 401 9.50 -16.97 31.19
C GLU A 401 9.30 -18.47 31.01
#